data_AF-A0A4U1ZAC3-F1
#
_entry.id   AF-A0A4U1ZAC3-F1
#
_cell.length_a   1.000
_cell.length_b   1.000
_cell.length_c   1.000
_cell.angle_alpha   90.00
_cell.angle_beta   90.00
_cell.angle_gamma   90.00
#
_symmetry.space_group_name_H-M   'P 1'
#
loop_
_entity.id
_entity.type
_entity.pdbx_description
1 polymer ?
#
loop_
_entity_poly.entity_id
_entity_poly.type
_entity_poly.pdbx_seq_one_letter_code
_entity_poly.pdbx_strand_id
1 'polypeptide(L)'
;VSDTPYIQSFHYQSEAHISQVELKDNSFKKPAYSFSQTAQAAHIEYQQSNYAYFDAPGRYKQDNSGAKFTQTRLEYLRREAQVASGKSNEPLLRAGYTFTMDGHLNKAFNRDWLLIT
;
A
#
# COMPACT_ATOMS: atom_id res chain seq x y z
N VAL A 1 26.53 6.64 -25.88
CA VAL A 1 25.38 6.10 -25.12
C VAL A 1 25.96 5.30 -23.98
N SER A 2 25.46 5.42 -22.74
CA SER A 2 25.95 4.62 -21.60
C SER A 2 25.70 3.14 -21.84
N ASP A 3 26.68 2.27 -21.56
CA ASP A 3 26.55 0.82 -21.72
C ASP A 3 25.62 0.19 -20.67
N THR A 4 25.50 0.82 -19.49
CA THR A 4 24.59 0.36 -18.42
C THR A 4 23.30 1.17 -18.45
N PRO A 5 22.12 0.51 -18.44
CA PRO A 5 20.82 1.17 -18.27
C PRO A 5 20.73 1.93 -16.95
N TYR A 6 20.02 3.05 -16.97
CA TYR A 6 19.90 3.95 -15.83
C TYR A 6 18.57 4.68 -15.81
N ILE A 7 18.22 5.24 -14.65
CA ILE A 7 17.04 6.08 -14.48
C ILE A 7 17.48 7.52 -14.69
N GLN A 8 16.96 8.14 -15.75
CA GLN A 8 17.28 9.51 -16.17
C GLN A 8 16.59 10.56 -15.30
N SER A 9 15.34 10.29 -14.90
CA SER A 9 14.56 11.17 -14.04
C SER A 9 13.75 10.34 -13.06
N PHE A 10 13.68 10.80 -11.82
CA PHE A 10 12.91 10.16 -10.76
C PHE A 10 12.19 11.23 -9.95
N HIS A 11 10.87 11.10 -9.82
CA HIS A 11 10.02 11.98 -9.03
C HIS A 11 9.23 11.15 -8.04
N TYR A 12 9.38 11.44 -6.76
CA TYR A 12 8.67 10.78 -5.68
C TYR A 12 7.58 11.70 -5.14
N GLN A 13 6.39 11.14 -4.93
CA GLN A 13 5.23 11.82 -4.39
C GLN A 13 4.64 11.00 -3.24
N SER A 14 4.24 11.71 -2.17
CA SER A 14 3.50 11.14 -1.05
C SER A 14 2.25 11.93 -0.79
N GLU A 15 1.14 11.25 -0.53
CA GLU A 15 -0.16 11.84 -0.25
C GLU A 15 -0.74 11.34 1.07
N ALA A 16 -1.49 12.19 1.77
CA ALA A 16 -2.19 11.77 2.97
C ALA A 16 -3.35 10.82 2.62
N HIS A 17 -3.31 9.62 3.19
CA HIS A 17 -4.35 8.60 3.03
C HIS A 17 -4.86 8.11 4.39
N ILE A 18 -5.82 7.19 4.36
CA ILE A 18 -6.34 6.48 5.54
C ILE A 18 -5.20 5.95 6.40
N SER A 19 -5.25 6.18 7.71
CA SER A 19 -4.27 5.69 8.70
C SER A 19 -4.73 4.42 9.41
N GLN A 20 -6.03 4.16 9.47
CA GLN A 20 -6.60 2.96 10.09
C GLN A 20 -7.88 2.54 9.39
N VAL A 21 -8.10 1.23 9.26
CA VAL A 21 -9.36 0.64 8.78
C VAL A 21 -9.99 -0.19 9.89
N GLU A 22 -11.32 -0.11 10.03
CA GLU A 22 -12.15 -1.05 10.79
C GLU A 22 -13.24 -1.63 9.86
N LEU A 23 -13.28 -2.95 9.74
CA LEU A 23 -14.37 -3.65 9.05
C LEU A 23 -15.20 -4.42 10.07
N LYS A 24 -16.53 -4.32 9.97
CA LYS A 24 -17.45 -5.00 10.88
C LYS A 24 -18.43 -5.91 10.16
N ASP A 25 -18.78 -7.06 10.75
CA ASP A 25 -19.81 -7.95 10.23
C ASP A 25 -20.66 -8.57 11.37
N ASN A 26 -21.78 -9.22 11.04
CA ASN A 26 -22.64 -9.91 12.00
C ASN A 26 -22.97 -11.31 11.51
N SER A 27 -23.18 -12.26 12.43
CA SER A 27 -23.60 -13.63 12.09
C SER A 27 -24.79 -14.05 12.93
N PHE A 28 -25.85 -14.56 12.28
CA PHE A 28 -26.98 -15.16 12.98
C PHE A 28 -26.58 -16.34 13.88
N LYS A 29 -25.47 -17.03 13.55
CA LYS A 29 -24.94 -18.13 14.37
C LYS A 29 -24.24 -17.65 15.65
N LYS A 30 -23.84 -16.38 15.70
CA LYS A 30 -23.16 -15.75 16.83
C LYS A 30 -23.66 -14.30 16.99
N PRO A 31 -24.93 -14.10 17.39
CA PRO A 31 -25.58 -12.80 17.33
C PRO A 31 -24.97 -11.75 18.29
N ALA A 32 -24.37 -12.20 19.39
CA ALA A 32 -23.67 -11.33 20.34
C ALA A 32 -22.23 -10.98 19.91
N TYR A 33 -21.68 -11.63 18.87
CA TYR A 33 -20.31 -11.42 18.42
C TYR A 33 -20.27 -10.42 17.26
N SER A 34 -19.55 -9.32 17.44
CA SER A 34 -19.57 -8.16 16.57
C SER A 34 -18.72 -8.29 15.30
N PHE A 35 -17.90 -9.35 15.18
CA PHE A 35 -16.91 -9.54 14.11
C PHE A 35 -16.31 -8.20 13.65
N SER A 36 -15.67 -7.46 14.56
CA SER A 36 -14.95 -6.23 14.23
C SER A 36 -13.46 -6.53 14.14
N GLN A 37 -12.82 -6.06 13.07
CA GLN A 37 -11.41 -6.27 12.78
C GLN A 37 -10.79 -4.95 12.34
N THR A 38 -9.62 -4.62 12.91
CA THR A 38 -8.91 -3.37 12.66
C THR A 38 -7.53 -3.61 12.03
N ALA A 39 -7.05 -2.66 11.24
CA ALA A 39 -5.71 -2.65 10.66
C ALA A 39 -5.15 -1.22 10.68
N GLN A 40 -3.87 -1.07 11.06
CA GLN A 40 -3.17 0.22 11.14
C GLN A 40 -2.15 0.36 10.01
N ALA A 41 -2.06 1.55 9.43
CA ALA A 41 -1.10 1.87 8.38
C ALA A 41 0.34 1.92 8.92
N ALA A 42 1.28 1.42 8.11
CA ALA A 42 2.71 1.61 8.30
C ALA A 42 3.22 2.76 7.42
N HIS A 43 4.43 3.26 7.74
CA HIS A 43 5.13 4.29 6.97
C HIS A 43 4.29 5.56 6.75
N ILE A 44 3.71 6.11 7.81
CA ILE A 44 2.84 7.29 7.78
C ILE A 44 3.50 8.54 8.39
N GLU A 45 4.81 8.57 8.52
CA GLU A 45 5.56 9.65 9.18
C GLU A 45 5.35 11.02 8.51
N TYR A 46 4.92 11.01 7.24
CA TYR A 46 4.64 12.20 6.44
C TYR A 46 3.18 12.71 6.56
N GLN A 47 2.30 12.02 7.31
CA GLN A 47 0.88 12.36 7.46
C GLN A 47 0.39 12.27 8.91
N GLN A 48 -0.82 12.76 9.16
CA GLN A 48 -1.51 12.56 10.44
C GLN A 48 -1.97 11.10 10.59
N SER A 49 -2.03 10.60 11.82
CA SER A 49 -2.42 9.23 12.16
C SER A 49 -3.90 9.07 12.51
N ASN A 50 -4.73 10.11 12.35
CA ASN A 50 -6.11 10.17 12.83
C ASN A 50 -7.19 9.98 11.75
N TYR A 51 -6.82 9.72 10.49
CA TYR A 51 -7.80 9.56 9.42
C TYR A 51 -8.27 8.09 9.30
N ALA A 52 -9.30 7.75 10.04
CA ALA A 52 -9.86 6.39 10.08
C ALA A 52 -10.93 6.14 9.00
N TYR A 53 -11.02 4.89 8.55
CA TYR A 53 -12.03 4.37 7.65
C TYR A 53 -12.82 3.24 8.32
N PHE A 54 -14.14 3.29 8.26
CA PHE A 54 -15.03 2.25 8.77
C PHE A 54 -15.97 1.77 7.66
N ASP A 55 -16.18 0.45 7.54
CA ASP A 55 -17.12 -0.13 6.58
C ASP A 55 -17.77 -1.42 7.10
N ALA A 56 -19.03 -1.64 6.70
CA ALA A 56 -19.83 -2.81 7.03
C ALA A 56 -20.90 -3.06 5.94
N PRO A 57 -21.18 -4.32 5.56
CA PRO A 57 -20.64 -5.56 6.13
C PRO A 57 -19.24 -5.90 5.59
N GLY A 58 -18.35 -6.36 6.47
CA GLY A 58 -16.98 -6.79 6.15
C GLY A 58 -16.89 -8.09 5.33
N ARG A 59 -17.99 -8.83 5.19
CA ARG A 59 -18.13 -10.07 4.40
C ARG A 59 -17.29 -11.24 4.91
N TYR A 60 -17.15 -11.38 6.23
CA TYR A 60 -16.46 -12.49 6.87
C TYR A 60 -17.23 -12.99 8.09
N LYS A 61 -17.03 -14.27 8.46
CA LYS A 61 -17.65 -14.89 9.65
C LYS A 61 -16.61 -15.58 10.55
N GLN A 62 -15.33 -15.30 10.31
CA GLN A 62 -14.19 -15.80 11.06
C GLN A 62 -13.15 -14.68 11.16
N ASP A 63 -12.48 -14.59 12.30
CA ASP A 63 -11.54 -13.49 12.58
C ASP A 63 -10.30 -13.53 11.69
N ASN A 64 -9.76 -14.72 11.41
CA ASN A 64 -8.61 -14.86 10.50
C ASN A 64 -8.90 -14.32 9.09
N SER A 65 -10.07 -14.63 8.52
CA SER A 65 -10.48 -14.04 7.24
C SER A 65 -10.75 -12.54 7.35
N GLY A 66 -11.33 -12.09 8.46
CA GLY A 66 -11.62 -10.68 8.69
C GLY A 66 -10.36 -9.84 8.79
N ALA A 67 -9.36 -10.28 9.56
CA ALA A 67 -8.07 -9.62 9.67
C ALA A 67 -7.40 -9.46 8.30
N LYS A 68 -7.40 -10.51 7.46
CA LYS A 68 -6.86 -10.44 6.09
C LYS A 68 -7.63 -9.46 5.21
N PHE A 69 -8.96 -9.48 5.26
CA PHE A 69 -9.79 -8.56 4.46
C PHE A 69 -9.61 -7.10 4.88
N THR A 70 -9.53 -6.84 6.19
CA THR A 70 -9.25 -5.51 6.73
C THR A 70 -7.88 -5.01 6.30
N GLN A 71 -6.85 -5.86 6.36
CA GLN A 71 -5.51 -5.53 5.89
C GLN A 71 -5.47 -5.23 4.39
N THR A 72 -6.04 -6.11 3.55
CA THR A 72 -6.13 -5.89 2.10
C THR A 72 -6.90 -4.60 1.76
N ARG A 73 -7.97 -4.29 2.50
CA ARG A 73 -8.71 -3.03 2.30
C ARG A 73 -7.83 -1.82 2.61
N LEU A 74 -7.08 -1.86 3.72
CA LEU A 74 -6.14 -0.80 4.08
C LEU A 74 -5.08 -0.59 2.99
N GLU A 75 -4.45 -1.68 2.53
CA GLU A 75 -3.44 -1.65 1.46
C GLU A 75 -4.02 -1.05 0.18
N TYR A 76 -5.23 -1.46 -0.22
CA TYR A 76 -5.92 -0.90 -1.39
C TYR A 76 -6.19 0.60 -1.27
N LEU A 77 -6.66 1.07 -0.11
CA LEU A 77 -6.95 2.48 0.15
C LEU A 77 -5.69 3.35 0.19
N ARG A 78 -4.51 2.73 0.41
CA ARG A 78 -3.20 3.38 0.49
C ARG A 78 -2.28 3.10 -0.70
N ARG A 79 -2.74 2.40 -1.74
CA ARG A 79 -1.90 1.96 -2.87
C ARG A 79 -1.20 3.11 -3.62
N GLU A 80 -1.76 4.32 -3.57
CA GLU A 80 -1.24 5.53 -4.20
C GLU A 80 -0.58 6.49 -3.19
N ALA A 81 -0.49 6.12 -1.91
CA ALA A 81 -0.03 7.00 -0.85
C ALA A 81 1.46 7.36 -0.96
N GLN A 82 2.25 6.50 -1.60
CA GLN A 82 3.68 6.71 -1.88
C GLN A 82 3.99 6.13 -3.25
N VAL A 83 4.12 7.01 -4.26
CA VAL A 83 4.37 6.61 -5.64
C VAL A 83 5.58 7.34 -6.19
N ALA A 84 6.21 6.74 -7.19
CA ALA A 84 7.26 7.38 -7.94
C ALA A 84 7.01 7.26 -9.45
N SER A 85 7.41 8.29 -10.18
CA SER A 85 7.39 8.30 -11.65
C SER A 85 8.79 8.62 -12.17
N GLY A 86 9.12 8.12 -13.34
CA GLY A 86 10.45 8.31 -13.89
C GLY A 86 10.60 7.91 -15.34
N LYS A 87 11.78 8.17 -15.88
CA LYS A 87 12.17 7.77 -17.24
C LYS A 87 13.47 6.99 -17.15
N SER A 88 13.56 5.90 -17.89
CA SER A 88 14.75 5.07 -17.98
C SER A 88 14.93 4.60 -19.42
N ASN A 89 16.16 4.26 -19.77
CA ASN A 89 16.51 3.59 -21.03
C ASN A 89 16.53 2.06 -20.89
N GLU A 90 16.10 1.48 -19.76
CA GLU A 90 15.99 0.03 -19.57
C GLU A 90 14.77 -0.52 -20.35
N PRO A 91 14.98 -1.33 -21.41
CA PRO A 91 13.90 -1.84 -22.26
C PRO A 91 13.04 -2.92 -21.57
N LEU A 92 13.50 -3.53 -20.48
CA LEU A 92 12.77 -4.61 -19.80
C LEU A 92 11.74 -4.13 -18.78
N LEU A 93 11.68 -2.82 -18.49
CA LEU A 93 10.69 -2.26 -17.56
C LEU A 93 9.28 -2.41 -18.13
N ARG A 94 8.42 -3.10 -17.36
CA ARG A 94 7.02 -3.33 -17.68
C ARG A 94 6.21 -3.54 -16.40
N ALA A 95 4.94 -3.17 -16.42
CA ALA A 95 4.04 -3.35 -15.28
C ALA A 95 4.06 -4.80 -14.74
N GLY A 96 3.99 -4.94 -13.42
CA GLY A 96 4.04 -6.21 -12.71
C GLY A 96 5.45 -6.72 -12.39
N TYR A 97 6.50 -6.08 -12.90
CA TYR A 97 7.88 -6.43 -12.57
C TYR A 97 8.40 -5.58 -11.42
N THR A 98 9.29 -6.16 -10.62
CA THR A 98 10.05 -5.45 -9.60
C THR A 98 11.48 -5.21 -10.08
N PHE A 99 12.09 -4.14 -9.59
CA PHE A 99 13.52 -3.89 -9.75
C PHE A 99 14.07 -3.23 -8.49
N THR A 100 15.36 -3.44 -8.22
CA THR A 100 16.06 -2.75 -7.15
C THR A 100 16.69 -1.48 -7.70
N MET A 101 16.35 -0.33 -7.12
CA MET A 101 17.01 0.94 -7.43
C MET A 101 18.27 1.08 -6.57
N ASP A 102 19.35 1.56 -7.17
CA ASP A 102 20.58 1.93 -6.46
C ASP A 102 21.22 3.18 -7.08
N GLY A 103 22.15 3.81 -6.36
CA GLY A 103 22.88 4.99 -6.81
C GLY A 103 22.13 6.32 -6.67
N HIS A 104 20.91 6.32 -6.13
CA HIS A 104 20.18 7.56 -5.83
C HIS A 104 20.78 8.27 -4.60
N LEU A 105 20.89 9.60 -4.65
CA LEU A 105 21.47 10.42 -3.57
C LEU A 105 20.69 10.29 -2.25
N ASN A 106 19.37 10.26 -2.33
CA ASN A 106 18.53 9.89 -1.19
C ASN A 106 18.49 8.37 -1.03
N LYS A 107 19.14 7.87 0.02
CA LYS A 107 19.25 6.45 0.32
C LYS A 107 17.91 5.75 0.56
N ALA A 108 16.87 6.47 0.96
CA ALA A 108 15.53 5.89 1.15
C ALA A 108 14.90 5.38 -0.16
N PHE A 109 15.38 5.85 -1.33
CA PHE A 109 14.90 5.40 -2.63
C PHE A 109 15.72 4.24 -3.21
N ASN A 110 16.87 3.92 -2.62
CA ASN A 110 17.68 2.77 -2.99
C ASN A 110 17.09 1.49 -2.37
N ARG A 111 15.96 1.06 -2.92
CA ARG A 111 15.14 -0.06 -2.44
C ARG A 111 14.47 -0.75 -3.63
N ASP A 112 13.74 -1.82 -3.33
CA ASP A 112 12.90 -2.49 -4.32
C ASP A 112 11.67 -1.65 -4.67
N TRP A 113 11.37 -1.57 -5.96
CA TRP A 113 10.21 -0.88 -6.51
C TRP A 113 9.39 -1.86 -7.36
N LEU A 114 8.06 -1.76 -7.28
CA LEU A 114 7.12 -2.47 -8.14
C LEU A 114 6.61 -1.52 -9.23
N LEU A 115 6.74 -1.93 -10.49
CA LEU A 115 6.18 -1.21 -11.63
C LEU A 115 4.67 -1.48 -11.72
N ILE A 116 3.87 -0.41 -11.71
CA ILE A 116 2.40 -0.50 -11.74
C ILE A 116 1.76 -0.03 -13.05
N THR A 117 2.53 0.66 -13.91
CA THR A 117 2.10 1.21 -15.21
C THR A 117 3.12 0.91 -16.29
#